data_AF-A0A4Y6L0A2-F1
#
_entry.id   AF-A0A4Y6L0A2-F1
#
_cell.length_a   1.000
_cell.length_b   1.000
_cell.length_c   1.000
_cell.angle_alpha   90.00
_cell.angle_beta   90.00
_cell.angle_gamma   90.00
#
_symmetry.space_group_name_H-M   'P 1'
#
loop_
_entity.id
_entity.type
_entity.pdbx_description
1 polymer ?
#
loop_
_entity_poly.entity_id
_entity_poly.type
_entity_poly.pdbx_seq_one_letter_code
_entity_poly.pdbx_strand_id
1 'polypeptide(L)' 'PRRYSNYPDLLIFWNIISSLGSMISSFSMILFMIIIWEALTSKRVVIFNSTNHMIEWMQNFPPVEHSYSEIPSILIK' A
#
# COMPACT_ATOMS: atom_id res chain seq x y z
N PRO A 1 5.78 15.51 -28.08
CA PRO A 1 5.44 16.74 -27.32
C PRO A 1 4.22 16.44 -26.44
N ARG A 2 4.08 17.06 -25.25
CA ARG A 2 3.04 16.71 -24.25
C ARG A 2 1.74 17.47 -24.50
N ARG A 3 0.61 16.95 -23.99
CA ARG A 3 -0.74 17.57 -24.03
C ARG A 3 -1.37 17.66 -25.42
N TYR A 4 -1.21 16.62 -26.23
CA TYR A 4 -1.91 16.49 -27.52
C TYR A 4 -3.16 15.64 -27.35
N SER A 5 -4.28 16.11 -27.88
CA SER A 5 -5.50 15.32 -28.02
C SER A 5 -5.38 14.28 -29.13
N ASN A 6 -4.74 14.65 -30.24
CA ASN A 6 -4.52 13.80 -31.40
C ASN A 6 -3.02 13.61 -31.66
N TYR A 7 -2.64 12.42 -32.11
CA TYR A 7 -1.27 12.03 -32.37
C TYR A 7 -1.15 11.38 -33.75
N PRO A 8 0.04 11.43 -34.39
CA PRO A 8 0.26 10.79 -35.68
C PRO A 8 0.14 9.26 -35.58
N ASP A 9 -0.19 8.62 -36.71
CA ASP A 9 -0.49 7.18 -36.77
C ASP A 9 0.63 6.28 -36.25
N LEU A 10 1.88 6.74 -36.37
CA LEU A 10 3.09 6.08 -35.85
C LEU A 10 3.04 5.80 -34.34
N LEU A 11 2.24 6.55 -33.57
CA LEU A 11 2.13 6.41 -32.12
C LEU A 11 0.90 5.63 -31.66
N ILE A 12 0.04 5.19 -32.59
CA ILE A 12 -1.21 4.48 -32.26
C ILE A 12 -0.94 3.23 -31.41
N PHE A 13 0.02 2.40 -31.81
CA PHE A 13 0.33 1.15 -31.13
C PHE A 13 0.66 1.35 -29.65
N TRP A 14 1.56 2.28 -29.34
CA TRP A 14 1.98 2.55 -27.97
C TRP A 14 0.88 3.21 -27.14
N ASN A 15 0.06 4.06 -27.75
CA ASN A 15 -1.07 4.68 -27.05
C ASN A 15 -2.19 3.67 -26.72
N ILE A 16 -2.42 2.66 -27.58
CA ILE A 16 -3.35 1.56 -27.28
C ILE A 16 -2.83 0.72 -26.11
N ILE A 17 -1.54 0.39 -26.10
CA ILE A 17 -0.94 -0.35 -24.96
C ILE A 17 -1.04 0.48 -23.68
N SER A 18 -0.74 1.77 -23.76
CA SER A 18 -0.85 2.69 -22.62
C SER A 18 -2.28 2.79 -22.09
N SER A 19 -3.29 2.83 -22.96
CA SER A 19 -4.68 2.93 -22.53
C SER A 19 -5.19 1.63 -21.92
N LEU A 20 -4.80 0.47 -22.47
CA LEU A 20 -5.05 -0.84 -21.85
C LEU A 20 -4.43 -0.91 -20.45
N GLY A 21 -3.20 -0.44 -20.29
CA GLY A 21 -2.54 -0.32 -18.99
C GLY A 21 -3.30 0.55 -18.00
N SER A 22 -3.85 1.70 -18.45
CA SER A 22 -4.68 2.56 -17.59
C SER A 22 -6.00 1.92 -17.16
N MET A 23 -6.59 1.07 -18.02
CA MET A 23 -7.79 0.33 -17.64
C MET A 23 -7.46 -0.69 -16.55
N ILE A 24 -6.36 -1.44 -16.70
CA ILE A 24 -5.90 -2.41 -15.70
C ILE A 24 -5.62 -1.72 -14.36
N SER A 25 -4.95 -0.56 -14.36
CA SER A 25 -4.69 0.16 -13.11
C SER A 25 -5.97 0.67 -12.45
N SER A 26 -6.96 1.12 -13.22
CA SER A 26 -8.26 1.53 -12.68
C SER A 26 -8.98 0.37 -11.98
N PHE A 27 -8.96 -0.84 -12.56
CA PHE A 27 -9.52 -2.03 -11.93
C PHE A 27 -8.75 -2.43 -10.67
N SER A 28 -7.42 -2.33 -10.68
CA SER A 28 -6.58 -2.60 -9.51
C SER A 28 -6.94 -1.70 -8.32
N MET A 29 -7.21 -0.42 -8.56
CA MET A 29 -7.63 0.51 -7.50
C MET A 29 -8.98 0.14 -6.89
N ILE A 30 -9.95 -0.30 -7.71
CA ILE A 30 -11.25 -0.77 -7.22
C ILE A 30 -11.05 -2.02 -6.35
N LEU A 31 -10.23 -2.97 -6.82
CA LEU A 31 -9.94 -4.19 -6.10
C LEU A 31 -9.21 -3.92 -4.77
N PHE A 32 -8.28 -2.95 -4.75
CA PHE A 32 -7.61 -2.52 -3.54
C PHE A 32 -8.59 -1.98 -2.48
N MET A 33 -9.58 -1.19 -2.89
CA MET A 33 -10.62 -0.70 -1.98
C MET A 33 -11.46 -1.83 -1.38
N ILE A 34 -11.75 -2.87 -2.17
CA ILE A 34 -12.48 -4.05 -1.70
C ILE A 34 -11.64 -4.84 -0.69
N ILE A 35 -10.33 -5.02 -0.93
CA ILE A 35 -9.43 -5.70 0.00
C ILE A 35 -9.39 -4.98 1.36
N ILE A 36 -9.28 -3.65 1.37
CA ILE A 36 -9.29 -2.87 2.62
C ILE A 36 -10.63 -3.07 3.36
N TRP A 37 -11.74 -2.96 2.64
CA TRP A 37 -13.07 -3.13 3.22
C TRP A 37 -13.27 -4.54 3.81
N GLU A 38 -12.82 -5.57 3.10
CA GLU A 38 -12.85 -6.96 3.56
C GLU A 38 -11.97 -7.18 4.80
N ALA A 39 -10.77 -6.60 4.81
CA ALA A 39 -9.86 -6.70 5.96
C ALA A 39 -10.46 -6.07 7.23
N LEU A 40 -11.15 -4.93 7.10
CA LEU A 40 -11.79 -4.26 8.22
C LEU A 40 -13.04 -5.00 8.73
N THR A 41 -13.80 -5.64 7.84
CA THR A 41 -15.02 -6.38 8.21
C THR A 41 -14.74 -7.74 8.82
N SER A 42 -13.71 -8.45 8.36
CA SER A 42 -13.36 -9.81 8.81
C SER A 42 -12.71 -9.89 10.20
N LYS A 43 -12.21 -8.77 10.76
CA LYS A 43 -11.65 -8.65 12.12
C LYS A 43 -10.62 -9.75 12.48
N ARG A 44 -9.74 -10.10 11.56
CA ARG A 44 -8.70 -11.13 11.79
C ARG A 44 -7.63 -10.61 12.75
N VAL A 45 -7.36 -11.37 13.82
CA VAL A 45 -6.35 -11.01 14.84
C VAL A 45 -4.96 -11.45 14.40
N VAL A 46 -3.95 -10.61 14.64
CA VAL A 46 -2.53 -10.92 14.38
C VAL A 46 -2.01 -11.82 15.51
N ILE A 47 -1.53 -13.02 15.18
CA ILE A 47 -1.07 -14.02 16.17
C ILE A 47 0.45 -13.93 16.41
N PHE A 48 1.22 -13.66 15.36
CA PHE A 48 2.68 -13.58 15.45
C PHE A 48 3.22 -12.54 14.46
N ASN A 49 4.23 -11.79 14.89
CA ASN A 49 4.98 -10.89 14.04
C ASN A 49 6.43 -11.38 13.91
N SER A 50 6.92 -11.49 12.67
CA SER A 50 8.26 -12.02 12.38
C SER A 50 9.36 -10.95 12.34
N THR A 51 9.02 -9.66 12.41
CA THR A 51 9.98 -8.56 12.26
C THR A 51 10.40 -7.97 13.61
N ASN A 52 11.43 -8.55 14.23
CA ASN A 52 11.98 -8.05 15.50
C ASN A 52 12.95 -6.87 15.36
N HIS A 53 13.14 -6.34 14.15
CA HIS A 53 14.17 -5.32 13.88
C HIS A 53 13.69 -3.87 14.10
N MET A 54 12.38 -3.62 14.17
CA MET A 54 11.85 -2.28 14.50
C MET A 54 11.05 -2.34 15.78
N ILE A 55 11.14 -1.29 16.59
CA ILE A 55 10.53 -1.22 17.92
C ILE A 55 8.99 -1.21 17.82
N GLU A 56 8.43 -0.57 16.78
CA GLU A 56 6.98 -0.51 16.54
C GLU A 56 6.35 -1.90 16.43
N TRP A 57 7.08 -2.86 15.88
CA TRP A 57 6.62 -4.24 15.66
C TRP A 57 6.62 -5.11 16.92
N MET A 58 7.20 -4.63 18.02
CA MET A 58 7.14 -5.26 19.34
C MET A 58 5.92 -4.81 20.17
N GLN A 59 5.17 -3.81 19.71
CA GLN A 59 3.96 -3.34 20.38
C GLN A 59 2.74 -4.22 20.06
N ASN A 60 1.66 -4.00 20.83
CA ASN A 60 0.36 -4.62 20.55
C ASN A 60 -0.27 -4.07 19.26
N PHE A 61 -1.16 -4.85 18.65
CA PHE A 61 -1.97 -4.43 17.49
C PHE A 61 -3.45 -4.35 17.90
N PRO A 62 -4.04 -3.15 18.12
CA PRO A 62 -3.45 -1.82 18.04
C PRO A 62 -2.60 -1.45 19.28
N PRO A 63 -1.71 -0.43 19.16
CA PRO A 63 -0.96 0.06 20.30
C PRO A 63 -1.87 0.79 21.29
N VAL A 64 -1.43 0.85 22.55
CA VAL A 64 -2.10 1.62 23.61
C VAL A 64 -1.80 3.11 23.42
N GLU A 65 -2.72 4.00 23.80
CA GLU A 65 -2.54 5.46 23.73
C GLU A 65 -1.24 5.92 24.40
N HIS A 66 -0.94 5.38 25.58
CA HIS A 66 0.35 5.49 26.24
C HIS A 66 1.11 4.19 26.05
N SER A 67 1.84 4.10 24.93
CA SER A 67 2.48 2.86 24.49
C SER A 67 3.73 2.47 25.29
N TYR A 68 4.43 3.44 25.90
CA TYR A 68 5.68 3.22 26.62
C TYR A 68 5.57 3.76 28.04
N SER A 69 5.90 2.92 29.03
CA SER A 69 6.13 3.38 30.41
C SER A 69 7.51 4.04 30.57
N GLU A 70 8.49 3.57 29.78
CA GLU A 70 9.87 4.03 29.80
C GLU A 70 10.39 4.17 28.36
N ILE A 71 11.34 5.09 28.15
CA ILE A 71 11.92 5.33 26.83
C ILE A 71 12.79 4.12 26.43
N PRO A 72 12.56 3.50 25.26
CA PRO A 72 13.39 2.38 24.82
C PRO A 72 14.85 2.84 24.61
N SER A 73 15.79 2.09 25.19
CA SER A 73 17.21 2.38 25.03
C SER A 73 17.73 1.86 23.69
N ILE A 74 18.36 2.75 22.93
CA ILE A 74 19.04 2.41 21.68
C ILE A 74 20.53 2.35 21.98
N LEU A 75 21.12 1.16 21.79
CA LEU A 75 22.58 1.00 21.87
C LEU A 75 23.19 1.49 20.56
N ILE A 76 23.73 2.71 20.57
CA ILE A 76 24.65 3.18 19.52
C ILE A 76 26.05 2.74 19.98
N LYS A 77 26.64 1.77 19.26
CA LYS A 77 28.04 1.39 19.43
C LYS A 77 28.96 2.43 18.82
#